data_AF-A0A0E2Z498-F1
#
_entry.id   AF-A0A0E2Z498-F1
#
_cell.length_a   1.000
_cell.length_b   1.000
_cell.length_c   1.000
_cell.angle_alpha   90.00
_cell.angle_beta   90.00
_cell.angle_gamma   90.00
#
_symmetry.space_group_name_H-M   'P 1'
#
loop_
_entity.id
_entity.type
_entity.pdbx_description
1 polymer ?
#
loop_
_entity_poly.entity_id
_entity_poly.type
_entity_poly.pdbx_seq_one_letter_code
_entity_poly.pdbx_strand_id
1 'polypeptide(L)'
;PDLCVRPDAVPTINKGEHVGSPLHGVVQWFKTMTTNEYIRGVKQNGWPSFPGKLWQRNYWERIVRNETELDRIRDYIRNNPVQWESDKLFVNPA
;
A
#
# COMPACT_ATOMS: atom_id res chain seq x y z
N PRO A 1 -21.05 -47.57 25.14
CA PRO A 1 -21.29 -46.27 25.82
C PRO A 1 -19.95 -45.75 26.37
N ASP A 2 -19.25 -44.82 25.72
CA ASP A 2 -19.71 -43.47 25.47
C ASP A 2 -19.26 -42.94 24.09
N LEU A 3 -20.17 -42.23 23.43
CA LEU A 3 -19.97 -41.41 22.25
C LEU A 3 -19.55 -40.00 22.71
N CYS A 4 -18.45 -39.48 22.20
CA CYS A 4 -18.22 -38.06 21.84
C CYS A 4 -16.73 -37.71 21.93
N VAL A 5 -15.97 -38.03 20.88
CA VAL A 5 -14.88 -37.15 20.47
C VAL A 5 -15.15 -36.82 19.01
N ARG A 6 -15.90 -35.74 18.79
CA ARG A 6 -15.92 -35.11 17.48
C ARG A 6 -14.53 -34.52 17.25
N PRO A 7 -13.84 -34.82 16.14
CA PRO A 7 -12.76 -33.95 15.73
C PRO A 7 -13.42 -32.62 15.38
N ASP A 8 -13.10 -31.57 16.12
CA ASP A 8 -13.33 -30.21 15.66
C ASP A 8 -12.41 -30.01 14.45
N ALA A 9 -12.85 -30.52 13.31
CA ALA A 9 -12.42 -30.06 12.02
C ALA A 9 -12.81 -28.59 11.97
N VAL A 10 -11.92 -27.73 12.49
CA VAL A 10 -11.94 -26.31 12.19
C VAL A 10 -11.99 -26.27 10.67
N PRO A 11 -13.10 -25.81 10.06
CA PRO A 11 -13.08 -25.59 8.65
C PRO A 11 -12.00 -24.54 8.48
N THR A 12 -10.87 -24.91 7.88
CA THR A 12 -10.01 -23.95 7.23
C THR A 12 -10.92 -23.35 6.20
N ILE A 13 -11.60 -22.26 6.58
CA ILE A 13 -12.34 -21.43 5.65
C ILE A 13 -11.24 -20.86 4.77
N ASN A 14 -10.89 -21.63 3.74
CA ASN A 14 -10.49 -21.13 2.45
C ASN A 14 -11.63 -20.20 2.07
N LYS A 15 -11.55 -18.95 2.54
CA LYS A 15 -12.47 -17.90 2.13
C LYS A 15 -12.21 -17.79 0.65
N GLY A 16 -13.17 -18.33 -0.10
CA GLY A 16 -13.15 -18.40 -1.54
C GLY A 16 -12.84 -17.05 -2.16
N GLU A 17 -12.41 -17.14 -3.40
CA GLU A 17 -11.95 -16.09 -4.33
C GLU A 17 -13.03 -15.04 -4.67
N HIS A 18 -13.86 -14.64 -3.70
CA HIS A 18 -14.99 -13.72 -3.87
C HIS A 18 -14.81 -12.41 -3.07
N VAL A 19 -13.69 -12.24 -2.37
CA VAL A 19 -13.23 -10.94 -1.84
C VAL A 19 -11.87 -10.71 -2.49
N GLY A 20 -11.77 -9.69 -3.35
CA GLY A 20 -10.51 -9.33 -4.01
C GLY A 20 -9.36 -9.16 -3.01
N SER A 21 -8.12 -9.13 -3.51
CA SER A 21 -6.94 -9.01 -2.65
C SER A 21 -7.08 -7.83 -1.68
N PRO A 22 -6.83 -8.03 -0.38
CA PRO A 22 -6.95 -6.94 0.59
C PRO A 22 -5.96 -5.83 0.25
N LEU A 23 -6.32 -4.57 0.54
CA LEU A 23 -5.52 -3.39 0.15
C LEU A 23 -4.05 -3.50 0.60
N HIS A 24 -3.82 -3.93 1.84
CA HIS A 24 -2.46 -4.13 2.35
C HIS A 24 -1.65 -5.12 1.51
N GLY A 25 -2.29 -6.18 0.99
CA GLY A 25 -1.65 -7.18 0.14
C GLY A 25 -1.28 -6.62 -1.23
N VAL A 26 -2.17 -5.80 -1.82
CA VAL A 26 -1.90 -5.09 -3.08
C VAL A 26 -0.73 -4.12 -2.91
N VAL A 27 -0.73 -3.31 -1.83
CA VAL A 27 0.35 -2.35 -1.56
C VAL A 27 1.66 -3.06 -1.25
N GLN A 28 1.63 -4.16 -0.50
CA GLN A 28 2.81 -4.97 -0.22
C GLN A 28 3.42 -5.52 -1.51
N TRP A 29 2.60 -6.12 -2.37
CA TRP A 29 3.04 -6.64 -3.67
C TRP A 29 3.62 -5.52 -4.53
N PHE A 30 2.93 -4.37 -4.63
CA PHE A 30 3.40 -3.22 -5.40
C PHE A 30 4.77 -2.71 -4.92
N LYS A 31 4.93 -2.48 -3.61
CA LYS A 31 6.21 -2.05 -3.03
C LYS A 31 7.32 -3.07 -3.30
N THR A 32 7.00 -4.36 -3.27
CA THR A 32 7.96 -5.44 -3.55
C THR A 32 8.41 -5.42 -5.01
N MET A 33 7.46 -5.44 -5.94
CA MET A 33 7.74 -5.50 -7.38
C MET A 33 8.54 -4.28 -7.84
N THR A 34 8.11 -3.09 -7.45
CA THR A 34 8.79 -1.84 -7.81
C THR A 34 10.19 -1.73 -7.21
N THR A 35 10.40 -2.21 -5.98
CA THR A 35 11.74 -2.25 -5.37
C THR A 35 12.67 -3.18 -6.14
N ASN A 36 12.18 -4.36 -6.54
CA ASN A 36 12.96 -5.32 -7.30
C ASN A 36 13.37 -4.76 -8.66
N GLU A 37 12.43 -4.14 -9.38
CA GLU A 37 12.72 -3.50 -10.67
C GLU A 37 13.69 -2.31 -10.51
N TYR A 38 13.53 -1.50 -9.46
CA TYR A 38 14.48 -0.42 -9.19
C TYR A 38 15.89 -0.94 -8.91
N ILE A 39 16.02 -2.02 -8.11
CA ILE A 39 17.32 -2.65 -7.84
C ILE A 39 17.95 -3.18 -9.14
N ARG A 40 17.15 -3.74 -10.07
CA ARG A 40 17.65 -4.15 -11.39
C ARG A 40 18.14 -2.94 -12.18
N GLY A 41 17.39 -1.84 -12.19
CA GLY A 41 17.79 -0.60 -12.84
C GLY A 41 19.09 0.00 -12.28
N VAL A 42 19.30 -0.06 -10.96
CA VAL A 42 20.59 0.36 -10.34
C VAL A 42 21.75 -0.51 -10.85
N LYS A 43 21.54 -1.82 -10.94
CA LYS A 43 22.61 -2.76 -11.35
C LYS A 43 22.91 -2.74 -12.85
N GLN A 44 21.91 -2.50 -13.68
CA GLN A 44 22.00 -2.71 -15.13
C GLN A 44 21.96 -1.41 -15.94
N ASN A 45 21.23 -0.40 -15.46
CA ASN A 45 20.90 0.81 -16.20
C ASN A 45 21.52 2.08 -15.58
N GLY A 46 22.38 1.93 -14.57
CA GLY A 46 23.07 3.05 -13.92
C GLY A 46 22.16 3.97 -13.11
N TRP A 47 21.01 3.48 -12.61
CA TRP A 47 20.15 4.30 -11.75
C TRP A 47 20.83 4.63 -10.41
N PRO A 48 20.53 5.79 -9.79
CA PRO A 48 21.08 6.13 -8.48
C PRO A 48 20.71 5.10 -7.42
N SER A 49 21.70 4.61 -6.66
CA SER A 49 21.47 3.74 -5.51
C SER A 49 20.75 4.48 -4.39
N PHE A 50 19.88 3.79 -3.66
CA PHE A 50 19.19 4.34 -2.49
C PHE A 50 19.73 3.74 -1.20
N PRO A 51 19.87 4.53 -0.12
CA PRO A 51 20.33 4.03 1.17
C PRO A 51 19.20 3.29 1.89
N GLY A 52 19.40 2.01 2.21
CA GLY A 52 18.49 1.25 3.06
C GLY A 52 17.14 0.92 2.40
N LYS A 53 16.14 1.80 2.56
CA LYS A 53 14.74 1.51 2.17
C LYS A 53 14.25 2.49 1.10
N LEU A 54 13.74 1.94 0.01
CA LEU A 54 13.15 2.72 -1.09
C LEU A 54 11.78 3.31 -0.71
N TRP A 55 10.99 2.57 0.08
CA TRP A 55 9.63 2.96 0.46
C TRP A 55 9.54 3.34 1.93
N GLN A 56 8.70 4.34 2.24
CA GLN A 56 8.22 4.58 3.59
C GLN A 56 7.48 3.33 4.13
N ARG A 57 7.58 3.07 5.44
CA ARG A 57 7.06 1.85 6.08
C ARG A 57 5.56 1.68 5.89
N ASN A 58 4.80 2.74 6.15
CA ASN A 58 3.34 2.73 6.09
C ASN A 58 2.85 3.38 4.79
N TYR A 59 1.53 3.46 4.65
CA TYR A 59 0.86 4.22 3.59
C TYR A 59 -0.38 4.88 4.20
N TRP A 60 -0.82 5.99 3.62
CA TRP A 60 -2.05 6.66 4.03
C TRP A 60 -3.22 6.03 3.29
N GLU A 61 -4.24 5.61 4.03
CA GLU A 61 -5.50 5.10 3.49
C GLU A 61 -6.68 5.78 4.16
N ARG A 62 -7.72 6.07 3.38
CA ARG A 62 -8.95 6.70 3.85
C ARG A 62 -10.13 6.26 2.99
N ILE A 63 -11.19 5.76 3.64
CA ILE A 63 -12.44 5.40 2.98
C ILE A 63 -13.24 6.67 2.74
N VAL A 64 -13.54 6.96 1.47
CA VAL A 64 -14.39 8.09 1.06
C VAL A 64 -15.85 7.67 1.17
N ARG A 65 -16.63 8.40 1.98
CA ARG A 65 -18.00 8.01 2.34
C ARG A 65 -19.08 8.90 1.75
N ASN A 66 -18.72 10.05 1.19
CA ASN A 66 -19.66 11.00 0.59
C ASN A 66 -18.99 11.82 -0.53
N GLU A 67 -19.83 12.50 -1.31
CA GLU A 67 -19.41 13.30 -2.46
C GLU A 67 -18.59 14.52 -2.06
N THR A 68 -18.98 15.24 -1.00
CA THR A 68 -18.22 16.40 -0.50
C THR A 68 -16.78 16.03 -0.15
N GLU A 69 -16.56 14.86 0.45
CA GLU A 69 -15.23 14.33 0.75
C GLU A 69 -14.46 13.95 -0.52
N LEU A 70 -15.14 13.31 -1.47
CA LEU A 70 -14.57 12.95 -2.76
C LEU A 70 -14.06 14.18 -3.52
N ASP A 71 -14.84 15.24 -3.56
CA ASP A 71 -14.48 16.48 -4.26
C ASP A 71 -13.30 17.17 -3.60
N ARG A 72 -13.26 17.23 -2.25
CA ARG A 72 -12.09 17.74 -1.51
C ARG A 72 -10.82 16.95 -1.82
N ILE A 73 -10.90 15.63 -1.90
CA ILE A 73 -9.73 14.78 -2.21
C ILE A 73 -9.27 15.01 -3.65
N ARG A 74 -10.19 15.12 -4.60
CA ARG A 74 -9.86 15.41 -6.00
C ARG A 74 -9.18 16.77 -6.14
N ASP A 75 -9.69 17.78 -5.45
CA ASP A 75 -9.11 19.12 -5.45
C ASP A 75 -7.73 19.13 -4.79
N TYR A 76 -7.56 18.41 -3.68
CA TYR A 76 -6.25 18.21 -3.06
C TYR A 76 -5.26 17.57 -4.05
N ILE A 77 -5.62 16.46 -4.71
CA ILE A 77 -4.73 15.78 -5.67
C ILE A 77 -4.33 16.71 -6.81
N ARG A 78 -5.27 17.51 -7.33
CA ARG A 78 -5.01 18.45 -8.43
C ARG A 78 -4.08 19.58 -8.01
N ASN A 79 -4.27 20.11 -6.79
CA ASN A 79 -3.57 21.29 -6.32
C ASN A 79 -2.27 20.99 -5.56
N ASN A 80 -2.07 19.75 -5.09
CA ASN A 80 -0.90 19.36 -4.31
C ASN A 80 0.44 19.69 -4.99
N PRO A 81 0.65 19.49 -6.32
CA PRO A 81 1.91 19.85 -6.95
C PRO A 81 2.28 21.33 -6.79
N VAL A 82 1.28 22.22 -6.89
CA VAL A 82 1.49 23.68 -6.76
C VAL A 82 1.61 24.10 -5.29
N GLN A 83 0.99 23.35 -4.39
CA GLN A 83 0.99 23.62 -2.95
C GLN A 83 2.15 22.95 -2.20
N TRP A 84 2.95 22.11 -2.87
CA TRP A 84 3.95 21.26 -2.24
C TRP A 84 4.98 22.05 -1.42
N GLU A 85 5.52 23.14 -1.96
CA GLU A 85 6.51 23.97 -1.25
C GLU A 85 5.96 24.64 0.01
N SER A 86 4.64 24.82 0.08
CA SER A 86 3.94 25.38 1.24
C SER A 86 3.40 24.31 2.20
N ASP A 87 3.59 23.03 1.89
CA ASP A 87 3.08 21.93 2.71
C ASP A 87 3.90 21.76 3.99
N LYS A 88 3.23 21.38 5.08
CA LYS A 88 3.87 21.20 6.39
C LYS A 88 4.88 20.05 6.42
N LEU A 89 4.75 19.09 5.51
CA LEU A 89 5.66 17.95 5.36
C LEU A 89 6.76 18.22 4.33
N PHE A 90 6.79 19.40 3.72
CA PHE A 90 7.86 19.80 2.83
C PHE A 90 9.18 19.90 3.60
N VAL A 91 10.15 19.08 3.21
CA VAL A 91 11.53 19.17 3.68
C VAL A 91 12.35 19.69 2.52
N ASN A 92 13.01 20.83 2.71
CA ASN A 92 13.88 21.39 1.68
C ASN A 92 15.03 20.39 1.39
N PRO A 93 15.17 19.91 0.14
CA PRO A 93 16.32 19.09 -0.24
C PRO A 93 17.53 20.02 -0.42
N ALA A 94 18.11 20.47 0.70
CA ALA A 94 19.41 21.13 0.72
C ALA A 94 20.53 20.14 0.38
#